data_AF-A0A6L7G4Z7-F1
#
_entry.id   AF-A0A6L7G4Z7-F1
#
_cell.length_a   1.000
_cell.length_b   1.000
_cell.length_c   1.000
_cell.angle_alpha   90.00
_cell.angle_beta   90.00
_cell.angle_gamma   90.00
#
_symmetry.space_group_name_H-M   'P 1'
#
loop_
_entity.id
_entity.type
_entity.pdbx_description
1 polymer ?
#
loop_
_entity_poly.entity_id
_entity_poly.type
_entity_poly.pdbx_seq_one_letter_code
_entity_poly.pdbx_strand_id
1 'polypeptide(L)'
;MATETQELSQHAAEVQQAAGMPQLDFSTWGNQIFWLIVTLVVIYLILSRVALPRVGAVLADRAGTIANDIAAAEELKQKAQEAEAAYDKALADARVEAARIVAETKAEIQKEIDAATAKADTEIAAKVAEGEKAIAEIRAGAVEAAETVAKDTTAAVIAAMGFTAPEAEIDSAVSTRLKG
;
A
#
# COMPACT_ATOMS: atom_id res chain seq x y z
N MET A 1 103.82 -13.45 73.00
CA MET A 1 102.35 -13.58 73.07
C MET A 1 101.80 -13.34 71.68
N ALA A 2 100.92 -14.11 71.08
CA ALA A 2 100.50 -15.49 71.21
C ALA A 2 99.82 -15.80 69.86
N THR A 3 100.05 -17.02 69.37
CA THR A 3 99.46 -17.69 68.20
C THR A 3 98.01 -17.34 67.87
N GLU A 4 97.80 -16.82 66.65
CA GLU A 4 96.72 -17.23 65.72
C GLU A 4 97.32 -17.28 64.30
N THR A 5 98.20 -18.27 64.13
CA THR A 5 98.59 -18.86 62.85
C THR A 5 97.66 -20.05 62.62
N GLN A 6 97.24 -20.31 61.37
CA GLN A 6 96.30 -21.37 60.94
C GLN A 6 94.84 -20.99 61.26
N GLU A 7 94.07 -20.33 60.39
CA GLU A 7 93.22 -21.05 59.42
C GLU A 7 92.92 -20.27 58.13
N LEU A 8 93.35 -19.01 58.01
CA LEU A 8 93.01 -18.19 56.83
C LEU A 8 93.97 -18.36 55.63
N SER A 9 95.02 -19.18 55.76
CA SER A 9 96.06 -19.32 54.73
C SER A 9 95.89 -20.55 53.81
N GLN A 10 94.74 -21.23 53.83
CA GLN A 10 94.54 -22.48 53.06
C GLN A 10 93.52 -22.38 51.90
N HIS A 11 93.25 -21.16 51.40
CA HIS A 11 92.48 -20.96 50.15
C HIS A 11 93.09 -19.95 49.17
N ALA A 12 94.33 -19.54 49.39
CA ALA A 12 94.99 -18.51 48.58
C ALA A 12 96.28 -19.04 47.95
N ALA A 13 96.18 -20.11 47.16
CA ALA A 13 97.23 -20.48 46.20
C ALA A 13 96.72 -21.52 45.18
N GLU A 14 95.82 -21.11 44.29
CA GLU A 14 95.87 -21.63 42.91
C GLU A 14 95.94 -20.43 41.96
N VAL A 15 97.07 -20.36 41.27
CA VAL A 15 97.37 -19.41 40.21
C VAL A 15 96.53 -19.80 39.00
N GLN A 16 95.74 -18.89 38.44
CA GLN A 16 95.62 -18.77 36.97
C GLN A 16 95.02 -17.41 36.55
N GLN A 17 95.85 -16.65 35.84
CA GLN A 17 95.54 -15.63 34.83
C GLN A 17 94.66 -14.41 35.19
N ALA A 18 95.13 -13.25 34.74
CA ALA A 18 94.37 -12.01 34.67
C ALA A 18 93.10 -12.20 33.82
N ALA A 19 92.00 -12.58 34.46
CA ALA A 19 90.68 -12.58 33.83
C ALA A 19 90.20 -11.13 33.79
N GLY A 20 90.07 -10.57 32.58
CA GLY A 20 89.26 -9.37 32.37
C GLY A 20 87.86 -9.56 32.96
N MET A 21 87.11 -8.47 33.14
CA MET A 21 85.75 -8.50 33.70
C MET A 21 85.02 -9.79 33.32
N PRO A 22 84.47 -10.58 34.27
CA PRO A 22 83.98 -11.95 34.02
C PRO A 22 82.93 -12.06 32.90
N GLN A 23 82.32 -10.94 32.49
CA GLN A 23 81.47 -10.82 31.30
C GLN A 23 82.19 -11.04 29.95
N LEU A 24 83.51 -10.86 29.88
CA LEU A 24 84.33 -10.95 28.66
C LEU A 24 85.12 -12.28 28.59
N ASP A 25 84.82 -13.23 29.47
CA ASP A 25 85.41 -14.56 29.43
C ASP A 25 84.74 -15.43 28.35
N PHE A 26 85.41 -15.51 27.20
CA PHE A 26 84.98 -16.28 26.02
C PHE A 26 84.84 -17.79 26.27
N SER A 27 85.39 -18.32 27.37
CA SER A 27 85.23 -19.74 27.73
C SER A 27 83.78 -20.13 28.01
N THR A 28 82.94 -19.18 28.46
CA THR A 28 81.53 -19.41 28.80
C THR A 28 80.56 -19.19 27.64
N TRP A 29 81.03 -18.53 26.57
CA TRP A 29 80.20 -18.11 25.43
C TRP A 29 79.60 -19.30 24.67
N GLY A 30 80.32 -20.42 24.55
CA GLY A 30 79.81 -21.62 23.87
C GLY A 30 78.54 -22.18 24.53
N ASN A 31 78.52 -22.23 25.86
CA ASN A 31 77.36 -22.70 26.63
C ASN A 31 76.18 -21.70 26.54
N GLN A 32 76.46 -20.40 26.63
CA GLN A 32 75.43 -19.36 26.48
C GLN A 32 74.80 -19.37 25.09
N ILE A 33 75.61 -19.47 24.03
CA ILE A 33 75.14 -19.55 22.64
C ILE A 33 74.34 -20.83 22.41
N PHE A 34 74.79 -21.97 22.95
CA PHE A 34 74.04 -23.23 22.87
C PHE A 34 72.63 -23.09 23.46
N TRP A 35 72.51 -22.61 24.71
CA TRP A 35 71.20 -22.41 25.33
C TRP A 35 70.37 -21.31 24.66
N LEU A 36 71.00 -20.26 24.13
CA LEU A 36 70.31 -19.24 23.34
C LEU A 36 69.67 -19.85 22.09
N ILE A 37 70.40 -20.69 21.34
CA ILE A 37 69.86 -21.37 20.17
C ILE A 37 68.74 -22.33 20.58
N VAL A 38 68.94 -23.14 21.63
CA VAL A 38 67.93 -24.08 22.12
C VAL A 38 66.65 -23.35 22.51
N THR A 39 66.75 -22.28 23.30
CA THR A 39 65.58 -21.50 23.74
C THR A 39 64.91 -20.77 22.58
N LEU A 40 65.67 -20.23 21.63
CA LEU A 40 65.13 -19.61 20.41
C LEU A 40 64.34 -20.62 19.58
N VAL A 41 64.87 -21.83 19.39
CA VAL A 41 64.18 -22.91 18.66
C VAL A 41 62.91 -23.33 19.39
N VAL A 42 62.96 -23.48 20.71
CA VAL A 42 61.77 -23.82 21.51
C VAL A 42 60.69 -22.74 21.38
N ILE A 43 61.04 -21.46 21.51
CA ILE A 43 60.11 -20.34 21.34
C ILE A 43 59.54 -20.32 19.91
N TYR A 44 60.40 -20.50 18.90
CA TYR A 44 59.99 -20.56 17.50
C TYR A 44 58.97 -21.68 17.25
N LEU A 45 59.19 -22.87 17.80
CA LEU A 45 58.26 -24.00 17.69
C LEU A 45 56.94 -23.71 18.40
N ILE A 46 56.96 -23.10 19.58
CA ILE A 46 55.73 -22.72 20.31
C ILE A 46 54.95 -21.67 19.50
N LEU A 47 55.61 -20.64 18.98
CA LEU A 47 54.95 -19.59 18.21
C LEU A 47 54.38 -20.13 16.89
N SER A 48 55.18 -20.89 16.14
CA SER A 48 54.77 -21.45 14.85
C SER A 48 53.67 -22.50 14.97
N ARG A 49 53.69 -23.33 16.03
CA ARG A 49 52.77 -24.46 16.16
C ARG A 49 51.57 -24.19 17.04
N VAL A 50 51.61 -23.19 17.92
CA VAL A 50 50.53 -22.90 18.87
C VAL A 50 50.02 -21.47 18.76
N ALA A 51 50.88 -20.46 18.85
CA ALA A 51 50.42 -19.07 18.92
C ALA A 51 49.85 -18.56 17.58
N LEU A 52 50.62 -18.70 16.49
CA LEU A 52 50.19 -18.23 15.16
C LEU A 52 48.94 -18.96 14.64
N PRO A 53 48.81 -20.30 14.75
CA PRO A 53 47.60 -20.99 14.34
C PRO A 53 46.35 -20.54 15.12
N ARG A 54 46.47 -20.25 16.42
CA ARG A 54 45.33 -19.75 17.22
C ARG A 54 44.88 -18.36 16.78
N VAL A 55 45.81 -17.45 16.51
CA VAL A 55 45.47 -16.12 16.00
C VAL A 55 44.86 -16.21 14.60
N GLY A 56 45.41 -17.07 13.74
CA GLY A 56 44.85 -17.34 12.41
C GLY A 56 43.42 -17.87 12.46
N ALA A 57 43.12 -18.78 13.39
CA ALA A 57 41.78 -19.32 13.59
C ALA A 57 40.77 -18.23 13.99
N VAL A 58 41.12 -17.35 14.93
CA VAL A 58 40.25 -16.23 15.34
C VAL A 58 40.00 -15.25 14.20
N LEU A 59 41.04 -14.97 13.40
CA LEU A 59 40.91 -14.06 12.26
C LEU A 59 40.01 -14.67 11.17
N ALA A 60 40.17 -15.97 10.89
CA ALA A 60 39.33 -16.69 9.95
C ALA A 60 37.87 -16.75 10.41
N ASP A 61 37.62 -16.99 11.70
CA ASP A 61 36.27 -17.02 12.28
C ASP A 61 35.57 -15.66 12.17
N ARG A 62 36.29 -14.57 12.47
CA ARG A 62 35.77 -13.20 12.28
C ARG A 62 35.50 -12.89 10.82
N ALA A 63 36.42 -13.23 9.92
CA ALA A 63 36.23 -13.02 8.49
C ALA A 63 35.03 -13.80 7.95
N GLY A 64 34.86 -15.05 8.42
CA GLY A 64 33.71 -15.90 8.07
C GLY A 64 32.39 -15.32 8.60
N THR A 65 32.37 -14.86 9.85
CA THR A 65 31.18 -14.21 10.44
C THR A 65 30.79 -12.96 9.68
N ILE A 66 31.75 -12.07 9.40
CA ILE A 66 31.50 -10.84 8.62
C ILE A 66 30.98 -11.17 7.22
N ALA A 67 31.60 -12.14 6.54
CA ALA A 67 31.16 -12.54 5.20
C ALA A 67 29.73 -13.12 5.23
N ASN A 68 29.41 -13.93 6.23
CA ASN A 68 28.07 -14.48 6.41
C ASN A 68 27.04 -13.38 6.71
N ASP A 69 27.37 -12.42 7.57
CA ASP A 69 26.49 -11.30 7.91
C ASP A 69 26.24 -10.39 6.70
N ILE A 70 27.28 -10.14 5.89
CA ILE A 70 27.16 -9.39 4.63
C ILE A 70 26.24 -10.13 3.65
N ALA A 71 26.46 -11.44 3.46
CA ALA A 71 25.62 -12.25 2.57
C ALA A 71 24.16 -12.27 3.02
N ALA A 72 23.91 -12.43 4.32
CA ALA A 72 22.57 -12.39 4.90
C ALA A 72 21.91 -11.01 4.73
N ALA A 73 22.67 -9.93 4.94
CA ALA A 73 22.17 -8.57 4.73
C ALA A 73 21.82 -8.30 3.26
N GLU A 74 22.63 -8.81 2.33
CA GLU A 74 22.40 -8.66 0.90
C GLU A 74 21.19 -9.48 0.43
N GLU A 75 21.01 -10.70 0.95
CA GLU A 75 19.82 -11.53 0.73
C GLU A 75 18.55 -10.84 1.26
N LEU A 76 18.59 -10.29 2.48
CA LEU A 76 17.47 -9.54 3.06
C LEU A 76 17.15 -8.29 2.25
N LYS A 77 18.16 -7.59 1.75
CA LYS A 77 17.99 -6.43 0.88
C LYS A 77 17.32 -6.81 -0.45
N GLN A 78 17.77 -7.91 -1.08
CA GLN A 78 17.16 -8.40 -2.32
C GLN A 78 15.69 -8.79 -2.09
N LYS A 79 15.39 -9.55 -1.04
CA LYS A 79 14.00 -9.90 -0.67
C LYS A 79 13.13 -8.67 -0.42
N ALA A 80 13.67 -7.63 0.24
CA ALA A 80 12.96 -6.39 0.46
C ALA A 80 12.65 -5.67 -0.86
N GLN A 81 13.61 -5.59 -1.78
CA GLN A 81 13.43 -4.99 -3.10
C GLN A 81 12.42 -5.76 -3.95
N GLU A 82 12.46 -7.10 -3.92
CA GLU A 82 11.48 -7.95 -4.61
C GLU A 82 10.07 -7.76 -4.04
N ALA A 83 9.95 -7.69 -2.70
CA ALA A 83 8.68 -7.44 -2.03
C ALA A 83 8.12 -6.04 -2.35
N GLU A 84 8.97 -5.01 -2.38
CA GLU A 84 8.60 -3.65 -2.77
C GLU A 84 8.11 -3.61 -4.22
N ALA A 85 8.85 -4.23 -5.15
CA ALA A 85 8.45 -4.30 -6.56
C ALA A 85 7.12 -5.07 -6.74
N ALA A 86 6.92 -6.15 -6.00
CA ALA A 86 5.66 -6.90 -6.01
C ALA A 86 4.49 -6.09 -5.44
N TYR A 87 4.73 -5.34 -4.36
CA TYR A 87 3.75 -4.44 -3.76
C TYR A 87 3.35 -3.32 -4.72
N ASP A 88 4.32 -2.64 -5.32
CA ASP A 88 4.08 -1.56 -6.28
C ASP A 88 3.32 -2.04 -7.51
N LYS A 89 3.66 -3.23 -8.01
CA LYS A 89 2.92 -3.88 -9.10
C LYS A 89 1.48 -4.17 -8.68
N ALA A 90 1.26 -4.79 -7.52
CA ALA A 90 -0.08 -5.08 -7.01
C ALA A 90 -0.91 -3.81 -6.82
N LEU A 91 -0.29 -2.71 -6.35
CA LEU A 91 -0.94 -1.41 -6.21
C LEU A 91 -1.32 -0.80 -7.57
N ALA A 92 -0.44 -0.90 -8.57
CA ALA A 92 -0.73 -0.44 -9.93
C ALA A 92 -1.87 -1.25 -10.55
N ASP A 93 -1.82 -2.58 -10.46
CA ASP A 93 -2.86 -3.49 -10.98
C ASP A 93 -4.21 -3.22 -10.30
N ALA A 94 -4.23 -3.03 -8.97
CA ALA A 94 -5.44 -2.69 -8.22
C ALA A 94 -6.04 -1.34 -8.64
N ARG A 95 -5.21 -0.33 -8.93
CA ARG A 95 -5.67 0.97 -9.43
C ARG A 95 -6.29 0.86 -10.82
N VAL A 96 -5.67 0.08 -11.71
CA VAL A 96 -6.20 -0.18 -13.06
C VAL A 96 -7.53 -0.91 -12.97
N GLU A 97 -7.62 -1.94 -12.13
CA GLU A 97 -8.85 -2.72 -11.95
C GLU A 97 -9.97 -1.89 -11.32
N ALA A 98 -9.66 -1.06 -10.32
CA ALA A 98 -10.63 -0.13 -9.74
C ALA A 98 -11.16 0.86 -10.79
N ALA A 99 -10.28 1.41 -11.64
CA ALA A 99 -10.68 2.31 -12.72
C ALA A 99 -11.55 1.58 -13.76
N ARG A 100 -11.22 0.32 -14.09
CA ARG A 100 -12.01 -0.54 -14.99
C ARG A 100 -13.41 -0.77 -14.44
N ILE A 101 -13.53 -1.18 -13.17
CA ILE A 101 -14.81 -1.40 -12.49
C ILE A 101 -15.65 -0.12 -12.50
N VAL A 102 -15.06 1.03 -12.14
CA VAL A 102 -15.78 2.31 -12.14
C VAL A 102 -16.29 2.66 -13.54
N ALA A 103 -15.50 2.43 -14.59
CA ALA A 103 -15.91 2.70 -15.96
C ALA A 103 -17.05 1.75 -16.42
N GLU A 104 -16.93 0.45 -16.11
CA GLU A 104 -17.94 -0.56 -16.43
C GLU A 104 -19.26 -0.27 -15.72
N THR A 105 -19.23 -0.03 -14.40
CA THR A 105 -20.42 0.29 -13.62
C THR A 105 -21.07 1.58 -14.09
N LYS A 106 -20.30 2.62 -14.45
CA LYS A 106 -20.88 3.85 -15.02
C LYS A 106 -21.57 3.60 -16.35
N ALA A 107 -20.99 2.77 -17.22
CA ALA A 107 -21.59 2.43 -18.50
C ALA A 107 -22.89 1.61 -18.33
N GLU A 108 -22.90 0.67 -17.38
CA GLU A 108 -24.09 -0.12 -17.04
C GLU A 108 -25.21 0.76 -16.47
N ILE A 109 -24.89 1.61 -15.47
CA ILE A 109 -25.84 2.56 -14.89
C ILE A 109 -26.41 3.50 -15.97
N GLN A 110 -25.57 4.01 -16.87
CA GLN A 110 -26.06 4.90 -17.93
C GLN A 110 -27.06 4.18 -18.83
N LYS A 111 -26.78 2.92 -19.19
CA LYS A 111 -27.70 2.11 -20.00
C LYS A 111 -29.02 1.84 -19.28
N GLU A 112 -28.99 1.58 -17.98
CA GLU A 112 -30.21 1.42 -17.17
C GLU A 112 -31.02 2.72 -17.08
N ILE A 113 -30.34 3.86 -16.88
CA ILE A 113 -30.96 5.18 -16.88
C ILE A 113 -31.64 5.45 -18.23
N ASP A 114 -30.95 5.23 -19.35
CA ASP A 114 -31.50 5.46 -20.68
C ASP A 114 -32.73 4.59 -20.94
N ALA A 115 -32.70 3.32 -20.52
CA ALA A 115 -33.83 2.41 -20.63
C ALA A 115 -35.02 2.83 -19.74
N ALA A 116 -34.74 3.25 -18.50
CA ALA A 116 -35.75 3.74 -17.57
C ALA A 116 -36.41 5.03 -18.08
N THR A 117 -35.62 5.97 -18.60
CA THR A 117 -36.11 7.22 -19.20
C THR A 117 -36.99 6.94 -20.40
N ALA A 118 -36.55 6.08 -21.34
CA ALA A 118 -37.35 5.73 -22.52
C ALA A 118 -38.69 5.08 -22.15
N LYS A 119 -38.71 4.23 -21.11
CA LYS A 119 -39.93 3.65 -20.57
C LYS A 119 -40.83 4.72 -19.95
N ALA A 120 -40.27 5.60 -19.11
CA ALA A 120 -41.00 6.70 -18.49
C ALA A 120 -41.62 7.63 -19.54
N ASP A 121 -40.88 7.99 -20.58
CA ASP A 121 -41.38 8.83 -21.68
C ASP A 121 -42.55 8.17 -22.41
N THR A 122 -42.48 6.85 -22.63
CA THR A 122 -43.57 6.08 -23.25
C THR A 122 -44.82 6.08 -22.37
N GLU A 123 -44.67 5.87 -21.06
CA GLU A 123 -45.79 5.89 -20.10
C GLU A 123 -46.40 7.29 -19.96
N ILE A 124 -45.57 8.33 -19.94
CA ILE A 124 -46.02 9.73 -19.91
C ILE A 124 -46.80 10.05 -21.18
N ALA A 125 -46.28 9.68 -22.36
CA ALA A 125 -46.98 9.90 -23.63
C ALA A 125 -48.35 9.20 -23.68
N ALA A 126 -48.43 7.97 -23.15
CA ALA A 126 -49.70 7.24 -23.05
C ALA A 126 -50.70 7.95 -22.12
N LYS A 127 -50.26 8.40 -20.94
CA LYS A 127 -51.10 9.16 -20.00
C LYS A 127 -51.56 10.51 -20.55
N VAL A 128 -50.69 11.20 -21.29
CA VAL A 128 -51.05 12.45 -21.96
C VAL A 128 -52.13 12.19 -23.02
N ALA A 129 -51.98 11.14 -23.83
CA ALA A 129 -52.99 10.78 -24.84
C ALA A 129 -54.33 10.37 -24.21
N GLU A 130 -54.32 9.68 -23.07
CA GLU A 130 -55.54 9.36 -22.30
C GLU A 130 -56.19 10.62 -21.72
N GLY A 131 -55.40 11.52 -21.14
CA GLY A 131 -55.88 12.80 -20.61
C GLY A 131 -56.49 13.69 -21.70
N GLU A 132 -55.87 13.78 -22.87
CA GLU A 132 -56.40 14.52 -24.02
C GLU A 132 -57.77 13.96 -24.48
N LYS A 133 -57.93 12.63 -24.49
CA LYS A 133 -59.23 12.00 -24.79
C LYS A 133 -60.29 12.34 -23.75
N ALA A 134 -59.96 12.21 -22.46
CA ALA A 134 -60.88 12.54 -21.39
C ALA A 134 -61.28 14.03 -21.41
N ILE A 135 -60.33 14.93 -21.70
CA ILE A 135 -60.61 16.37 -21.86
C ILE A 135 -61.52 16.60 -23.07
N ALA A 136 -61.30 15.91 -24.20
CA ALA A 136 -62.14 16.03 -25.38
C ALA A 136 -63.58 15.54 -25.11
N GLU A 137 -63.75 14.43 -24.39
CA GLU A 137 -65.06 13.93 -23.96
C GLU A 137 -65.77 14.91 -23.01
N ILE A 138 -65.07 15.44 -22.00
CA ILE A 138 -65.61 16.45 -21.09
C ILE A 138 -66.02 17.70 -21.87
N ARG A 139 -65.22 18.16 -22.83
CA ARG A 139 -65.56 19.32 -23.68
C ARG A 139 -66.80 19.06 -24.52
N ALA A 140 -66.92 17.88 -25.12
CA ALA A 140 -68.10 17.51 -25.91
C ALA A 140 -69.37 17.49 -25.03
N GLY A 141 -69.31 16.83 -23.87
CA GLY A 141 -70.43 16.79 -22.93
C GLY A 141 -70.79 18.16 -22.34
N ALA A 142 -69.79 19.02 -22.09
CA ALA A 142 -70.03 20.38 -21.61
C ALA A 142 -70.75 21.24 -22.65
N VAL A 143 -70.45 21.07 -23.95
CA VAL A 143 -71.16 21.77 -25.03
C VAL A 143 -72.62 21.32 -25.12
N GLU A 144 -72.88 20.02 -25.02
CA GLU A 144 -74.25 19.47 -25.02
C GLU A 144 -75.06 19.91 -23.79
N ALA A 145 -74.44 19.87 -22.60
CA ALA A 145 -75.05 20.36 -21.37
C ALA A 145 -75.32 21.87 -21.44
N ALA A 146 -74.41 22.66 -22.01
CA ALA A 146 -74.61 24.09 -22.21
C ALA A 146 -75.77 24.38 -23.17
N GLU A 147 -75.93 23.59 -24.25
CA GLU A 147 -77.07 23.72 -25.18
C GLU A 147 -78.39 23.43 -24.46
N THR A 148 -78.44 22.37 -23.65
CA THR A 148 -79.62 21.99 -22.88
C THR A 148 -79.99 23.07 -21.86
N VAL A 149 -79.03 23.53 -21.07
CA VAL A 149 -79.25 24.61 -20.09
C VAL A 149 -79.68 25.91 -20.77
N ALA A 150 -79.14 26.23 -21.94
CA ALA A 150 -79.55 27.41 -22.70
C ALA A 150 -81.01 27.33 -23.18
N LYS A 151 -81.45 26.17 -23.67
CA LYS A 151 -82.84 25.91 -24.08
C LYS A 151 -83.79 26.00 -22.89
N ASP A 152 -83.47 25.28 -21.81
CA ASP A 152 -84.28 25.26 -20.58
C ASP A 152 -84.41 26.65 -19.95
N THR A 153 -83.30 27.40 -19.89
CA THR A 153 -83.29 28.77 -19.35
C THR A 153 -84.11 29.70 -20.24
N THR A 154 -84.00 29.59 -21.57
CA THR A 154 -84.78 30.41 -22.50
C THR A 154 -86.28 30.13 -22.38
N ALA A 155 -86.67 28.85 -22.28
CA ALA A 155 -88.06 28.46 -22.06
C ALA A 155 -88.61 28.97 -20.71
N ALA A 156 -87.82 28.85 -19.64
CA ALA A 156 -88.18 29.36 -18.32
C ALA A 156 -88.35 30.90 -18.31
N VAL A 157 -87.49 31.64 -19.00
CA VAL A 157 -87.59 33.10 -19.13
C VAL A 157 -88.84 33.51 -19.91
N ILE A 158 -89.14 32.85 -21.04
CA ILE A 158 -90.36 33.12 -21.84
C ILE A 158 -91.62 32.88 -21.02
N ALA A 159 -91.67 31.76 -20.28
CA ALA A 159 -92.78 31.42 -19.39
C ALA A 159 -92.95 32.44 -18.25
N ALA A 160 -91.85 32.88 -17.63
CA ALA A 160 -91.87 33.89 -16.57
C ALA A 160 -92.37 35.27 -17.05
N MET A 161 -92.18 35.58 -18.34
CA MET A 161 -92.70 36.80 -18.97
C MET A 161 -94.17 36.71 -19.41
N GLY A 162 -94.83 35.56 -19.20
CA GLY A 162 -96.25 35.36 -19.50
C GLY A 162 -96.56 35.03 -20.97
N PHE A 163 -95.54 34.66 -21.75
CA PHE A 163 -95.70 34.23 -23.15
C PHE A 163 -95.57 32.71 -23.27
N THR A 164 -96.21 32.12 -24.28
CA THR A 164 -96.03 30.71 -24.65
C THR A 164 -95.45 30.64 -26.05
N ALA A 165 -94.29 30.00 -26.19
CA ALA A 165 -93.66 29.74 -27.48
C ALA A 165 -93.60 28.22 -27.72
N PRO A 166 -93.78 27.76 -28.97
CA PRO A 166 -93.57 26.36 -29.31
C PRO A 166 -92.11 25.96 -29.03
N GLU A 167 -91.91 24.80 -28.40
CA GLU A 167 -90.61 24.25 -28.05
C GLU A 167 -89.65 24.18 -29.26
N ALA A 168 -90.22 23.87 -30.44
CA ALA A 168 -89.49 23.81 -31.71
C ALA A 168 -88.93 25.18 -32.19
N GLU A 169 -89.58 26.31 -31.87
CA GLU A 169 -89.08 27.65 -32.22
C GLU A 169 -87.94 28.07 -31.28
N ILE A 170 -88.04 27.72 -29.98
CA ILE A 170 -87.00 27.98 -28.99
C ILE A 170 -85.72 27.20 -29.35
N ASP A 171 -85.85 25.91 -29.65
CA ASP A 171 -84.73 25.06 -30.02
C ASP A 171 -84.02 25.54 -31.30
N SER A 172 -84.79 25.95 -32.31
CA SER A 172 -84.28 26.52 -33.56
C SER A 172 -83.53 27.83 -33.32
N ALA A 173 -84.09 28.74 -32.51
CA ALA A 173 -83.49 30.04 -32.23
C ALA A 173 -82.20 29.92 -31.40
N VAL A 174 -82.20 29.07 -30.36
CA VAL A 174 -81.03 28.84 -29.49
C VAL A 174 -79.92 28.13 -30.25
N SER A 175 -80.23 27.09 -31.03
CA SER A 175 -79.21 26.38 -31.83
C SER A 175 -78.59 27.25 -32.93
N THR A 176 -79.36 28.17 -33.53
CA THR A 176 -78.83 29.14 -34.49
C THR A 176 -77.88 30.13 -33.82
N ARG A 177 -78.15 30.53 -32.57
CA ARG A 177 -77.30 31.45 -31.79
C ARG A 177 -76.06 30.79 -31.19
N LEU A 178 -76.08 29.48 -30.93
CA LEU A 178 -74.92 28.72 -30.46
C LEU A 178 -73.93 28.37 -31.59
N LYS A 179 -74.39 28.38 -32.85
CA LYS A 179 -73.57 28.05 -34.04
C LYS A 179 -73.00 29.27 -34.77
N GLY A 180 -73.38 30.49 -34.39
CA GLY A 180 -72.89 31.76 -34.95
C GLY A 180 -71.89 32.45 -34.03
#